data_AF-A0A3B9YFE5-F1
#
_entry.id   AF-A0A3B9YFE5-F1
#
_cell.length_a   1.000
_cell.length_b   1.000
_cell.length_c   1.000
_cell.angle_alpha   90.00
_cell.angle_beta   90.00
_cell.angle_gamma   90.00
#
_symmetry.space_group_name_H-M   'P 1'
#
loop_
_entity.id
_entity.type
_entity.pdbx_description
1 polymer ?
#
loop_
_entity_poly.entity_id
_entity_poly.type
_entity_poly.pdbx_seq_one_letter_code
_entity_poly.pdbx_strand_id
1 'polypeptide(L)' 'DAIRNYAKVIELADAILVVNPDKNNVANYIGGNVFLEMGYAHILKKKIFLYNDIPAMPYADETRSM' A
#
# COMPACT_ATOMS: atom_id res chain seq x y z
N ASP A 1 -0.43 18.50 -1.24
CA ASP A 1 -0.34 17.30 -2.09
C ASP A 1 -0.16 16.10 -1.18
N ALA A 2 -1.18 15.24 -1.09
CA ALA A 2 -1.21 14.15 -0.11
C ALA A 2 -0.06 13.15 -0.33
N ILE A 3 0.23 12.79 -1.59
CA ILE A 3 1.27 11.81 -1.92
C ILE A 3 2.65 12.33 -1.50
N ARG A 4 2.98 13.58 -1.80
CA ARG A 4 4.27 14.19 -1.40
C ARG A 4 4.43 14.31 0.11
N ASN A 5 3.34 14.54 0.83
CA ASN A 5 3.39 14.62 2.30
C ASN A 5 3.67 13.24 2.92
N TYR A 6 2.98 12.20 2.43
CA TYR A 6 3.18 10.84 2.94
C TYR A 6 4.51 10.23 2.49
N ALA A 7 5.06 10.63 1.33
CA ALA A 7 6.40 10.20 0.90
C ALA A 7 7.46 10.47 1.97
N LYS A 8 7.51 11.68 2.53
CA LYS A 8 8.46 12.04 3.61
C LYS A 8 8.25 11.21 4.88
N VAL A 9 6.99 10.90 5.20
CA VAL A 9 6.65 10.05 6.35
C VAL A 9 7.17 8.63 6.13
N ILE A 10 6.98 8.07 4.93
CA ILE A 10 7.45 6.74 4.53
C ILE A 10 8.99 6.67 4.53
N GLU A 11 9.68 7.72 4.05
CA GLU A 11 11.15 7.80 4.08
C GLU A 11 11.71 7.64 5.50
N LEU A 12 11.08 8.30 6.47
CA LEU A 12 11.48 8.30 7.88
C LEU A 12 11.04 7.05 8.66
N ALA A 13 10.05 6.30 8.16
CA ALA A 13 9.52 5.11 8.84
C ALA A 13 10.39 3.87 8.60
N ASP A 14 10.39 2.93 9.54
CA ASP A 14 11.05 1.62 9.35
C ASP A 14 10.22 0.64 8.49
N ALA A 15 8.90 0.79 8.54
CA ALA A 15 7.92 -0.07 7.88
C ALA A 15 6.59 0.66 7.70
N ILE A 16 5.71 0.11 6.85
CA ILE A 16 4.33 0.58 6.70
C ILE A 16 3.33 -0.55 6.99
N LEU A 17 2.17 -0.20 7.54
CA LEU A 17 1.01 -1.07 7.67
C LEU A 17 -0.14 -0.50 6.83
N VAL A 18 -0.58 -1.28 5.86
CA VAL A 18 -1.71 -0.96 5.00
C VAL A 18 -2.98 -1.50 5.64
N VAL A 19 -3.84 -0.59 6.10
CA VAL A 19 -5.16 -0.93 6.62
C VAL A 19 -6.13 -0.95 5.44
N ASN A 20 -6.43 -2.15 4.94
CA ASN A 20 -7.25 -2.41 3.75
C ASN A 20 -8.60 -3.04 4.11
N PRO A 21 -9.56 -2.27 4.66
CA PRO A 21 -10.91 -2.78 4.90
C PRO A 21 -11.69 -2.92 3.59
N ASP A 22 -12.81 -3.63 3.65
CA ASP A 22 -13.74 -3.71 2.53
C ASP A 22 -14.24 -2.31 2.14
N LYS A 23 -14.21 -2.03 0.84
CA LYS A 23 -14.66 -0.74 0.30
C LYS A 23 -15.05 -0.90 -1.15
N ASN A 24 -16.00 -0.08 -1.63
CA ASN A 24 -16.47 -0.11 -3.02
C ASN A 24 -16.93 -1.50 -3.50
N ASN A 25 -17.49 -2.31 -2.60
CA ASN A 25 -17.87 -3.72 -2.83
C ASN A 25 -16.70 -4.63 -3.24
N VAL A 26 -15.46 -4.24 -2.90
CA VAL A 26 -14.26 -5.03 -3.09
C VAL A 26 -13.72 -5.41 -1.71
N ALA A 27 -13.56 -6.71 -1.48
CA ALA A 27 -12.96 -7.22 -0.26
C ALA A 27 -11.50 -6.79 -0.17
N ASN A 28 -11.05 -6.40 1.03
CA ASN A 28 -9.66 -6.02 1.31
C ASN A 28 -9.10 -4.88 0.43
N TYR A 29 -9.97 -3.95 0.03
CA TYR A 29 -9.70 -2.96 -1.00
C TYR A 29 -8.45 -2.12 -0.72
N ILE A 30 -7.62 -1.96 -1.77
CA ILE A 30 -6.50 -1.02 -1.81
C ILE A 30 -6.85 0.08 -2.80
N GLY A 31 -6.70 1.34 -2.38
CA GLY A 31 -6.93 2.49 -3.26
C GLY A 31 -5.71 2.82 -4.11
N GLY A 32 -5.91 3.52 -5.23
CA GLY A 32 -4.80 3.91 -6.13
C GLY A 32 -3.70 4.73 -5.43
N ASN A 33 -4.05 5.65 -4.52
CA ASN A 33 -3.05 6.40 -3.74
C ASN A 33 -2.26 5.49 -2.80
N VAL A 34 -2.95 4.56 -2.12
CA VAL A 34 -2.32 3.60 -1.20
C VAL A 34 -1.38 2.69 -1.99
N PHE A 35 -1.79 2.23 -3.18
CA PHE A 35 -0.94 1.42 -4.05
C PHE A 35 0.32 2.17 -4.48
N LEU A 36 0.23 3.47 -4.81
CA LEU A 36 1.40 4.30 -5.12
C LEU A 36 2.33 4.47 -3.91
N GLU A 37 1.76 4.67 -2.71
CA GLU A 37 2.52 4.76 -1.46
C GLU A 37 3.22 3.43 -1.13
N MET A 38 2.57 2.29 -1.37
CA MET A 38 3.17 0.95 -1.24
C MET A 38 4.33 0.76 -2.23
N GLY A 39 4.13 1.12 -3.50
CA GLY A 39 5.20 1.04 -4.50
C GLY A 39 6.41 1.92 -4.15
N TYR A 40 6.15 3.10 -3.59
CA TYR A 40 7.23 3.98 -3.10
C TYR A 40 7.96 3.38 -1.89
N ALA A 41 7.23 2.81 -0.93
CA ALA A 41 7.82 2.09 0.19
C ALA A 41 8.68 0.90 -0.26
N HIS A 42 8.25 0.18 -1.30
CA HIS A 42 8.99 -0.94 -1.90
C HIS A 42 10.31 -0.46 -2.55
N ILE A 43 10.31 0.65 -3.29
CA ILE A 43 11.54 1.27 -3.84
C ILE A 43 12.54 1.59 -2.72
N LEU A 44 12.05 2.08 -1.59
CA LEU A 44 12.85 2.38 -0.40
C LEU A 44 13.21 1.16 0.44
N LYS A 45 12.84 -0.05 -0.01
CA LYS A 45 13.07 -1.34 0.68
C LYS A 45 12.49 -1.38 2.11
N LYS A 46 11.39 -0.66 2.34
CA LYS A 46 10.67 -0.70 3.62
C LYS A 46 9.91 -2.02 3.73
N LYS A 47 9.71 -2.49 4.96
CA LYS A 47 8.80 -3.63 5.19
C LYS A 47 7.36 -3.17 4.99
N ILE A 48 6.60 -3.93 4.21
CA ILE A 48 5.19 -3.64 3.92
C ILE A 48 4.35 -4.73 4.56
N PHE A 49 3.42 -4.33 5.43
CA PHE A 49 2.45 -5.21 6.04
C PHE A 49 1.05 -4.87 5.55
N LEU A 50 0.22 -5.87 5.35
CA LEU A 50 -1.19 -5.72 5.04
C LEU A 50 -2.00 -6.23 6.25
N TYR A 51 -3.03 -5.47 6.62
CA TYR A 51 -3.90 -5.87 7.73
C TYR A 51 -4.81 -7.05 7.34
N ASN A 52 -5.33 -7.05 6.12
CA ASN A 52 -6.08 -8.15 5.52
C ASN A 52 -5.35 -8.71 4.28
N ASP A 53 -5.84 -9.82 3.72
CA ASP A 53 -5.26 -10.44 2.52
C ASP A 53 -5.20 -9.51 1.30
N ILE A 54 -4.35 -9.86 0.34
CA ILE A 54 -4.22 -9.11 -0.92
C ILE A 54 -5.55 -9.18 -1.69
N PRO A 55 -6.12 -8.03 -2.11
CA PRO A 55 -7.41 -8.01 -2.77
C PRO A 55 -7.34 -8.59 -4.18
N ALA A 56 -8.45 -9.14 -4.66
CA ALA A 56 -8.61 -9.57 -6.06
C ALA A 56 -8.83 -8.34 -6.96
N MET A 57 -7.73 -7.66 -7.30
CA MET A 57 -7.71 -6.45 -8.14
C MET A 57 -6.75 -6.63 -9.32
N PRO A 58 -6.83 -5.78 -10.38
CA PRO A 58 -5.97 -5.91 -11.56
C PRO A 58 -4.46 -5.86 -11.29
N TYR A 59 -4.06 -5.34 -10.11
CA TYR A 59 -2.66 -5.19 -9.68
C TYR A 59 -2.31 -6.09 -8.48
N ALA A 60 -3.04 -7.20 -8.30
CA ALA A 60 -2.83 -8.12 -7.18
C ALA A 60 -1.45 -8.79 -7.24
N ASP A 61 -0.95 -9.10 -8.43
CA ASP A 61 0.34 -9.76 -8.62
C ASP A 61 1.50 -8.80 -8.29
N GLU A 62 1.40 -7.55 -8.70
CA GLU A 62 2.33 -6.49 -8.29
C GLU A 62 2.32 -6.33 -6.78
N THR A 63 1.14 -6.33 -6.16
CA THR A 63 1.01 -6.26 -4.70
C THR A 63 1.66 -7.45 -3.99
N ARG A 64 1.62 -8.66 -4.58
CA ARG A 64 2.30 -9.86 -4.04
C ARG A 64 3.82 -9.80 -4.17
N SER A 65 4.32 -9.07 -5.16
CA SER A 65 5.75 -8.92 -5.42
C SER A 65 6.44 -7.88 -4.54
N MET A 66 5.66 -7.00 -3.89
CA MET A 66 6.14 -5.92 -3.03
C MET A 66 6.57 -6.42 -1.65
#